data_AF-A0A9W8Y7I0-F1
#
_entry.id   AF-A0A9W8Y7I0-F1
#
_cell.length_a   1.000
_cell.length_b   1.000
_cell.length_c   1.000
_cell.angle_alpha   90.00
_cell.angle_beta   90.00
_cell.angle_gamma   90.00
#
_symmetry.space_group_name_H-M   'P 1'
#
loop_
_entity.id
_entity.type
_entity.pdbx_description
1 polymer ?
#
loop_
_entity_poly.entity_id
_entity_poly.type
_entity_poly.pdbx_seq_one_letter_code
_entity_poly.pdbx_strand_id
1 'polypeptide(L)'
;MTDTLEDVQMDTQEIELETPPSDVFMAPSIYKGDILAGKSYSHFSPIPKQIAEDMSTEVVLGVDEAGRGPVLGPMVYALFYLPIALHHSLLADTHHFDDSKVLTPEVRSNLMRKLCTKGTDLYEAGGWATRSLSAQDISAHMLSPAVYNLNAQAMDATIDLIKGVLARGVNVKEIYIDTIGRPEIYQKKLERIWPTIRITVAKKADSLYPCVSAASVCAKVTRDAALDVCYEPYHNQDTEAGEAAEGAQVKVAWGSGYPSDARTTTWLKQNMDPVFGWGSECRFSWGTAKELLEGKKANVTIDWPVEDDGNDMRMTDFFSGKNESGGDELVDWFGKRVTEEMEVF
;
A
#
# COMPACT_ATOMS: atom_id res chain seq x y z
N MET A 1 -18.44 -11.78 0.58
CA MET A 1 -17.24 -12.63 0.40
C MET A 1 -16.05 -11.75 0.75
N THR A 2 -15.59 -11.86 1.98
CA THR A 2 -14.39 -11.18 2.46
C THR A 2 -13.18 -11.80 1.77
N ASP A 3 -12.60 -11.09 0.80
CA ASP A 3 -11.21 -11.35 0.38
C ASP A 3 -10.33 -11.03 1.59
N THR A 4 -10.17 -12.00 2.49
CA THR A 4 -9.01 -12.02 3.39
C THR A 4 -7.80 -12.10 2.48
N LEU A 5 -7.07 -11.00 2.34
CA LEU A 5 -5.76 -10.99 1.71
C LEU A 5 -4.91 -12.01 2.48
N GLU A 6 -4.73 -13.21 1.93
CA GLU A 6 -3.76 -14.16 2.44
C GLU A 6 -2.39 -13.47 2.39
N ASP A 7 -1.69 -13.47 3.52
CA ASP A 7 -0.37 -12.86 3.63
C ASP A 7 0.54 -13.40 2.52
N VAL A 8 1.17 -12.49 1.77
CA VAL A 8 2.07 -12.88 0.68
C VAL A 8 3.26 -13.64 1.29
N GLN A 9 3.30 -14.95 1.09
CA GLN A 9 4.45 -15.77 1.48
C GLN A 9 5.60 -15.50 0.52
N MET A 10 6.72 -15.07 1.09
CA MET A 10 7.97 -14.79 0.38
C MET A 10 9.05 -15.75 0.86
N ASP A 11 9.96 -16.14 -0.03
CA ASP A 11 11.14 -16.89 0.38
C ASP A 11 12.23 -15.95 0.96
N THR A 12 13.27 -16.53 1.54
CA THR A 12 14.35 -15.77 2.19
C THR A 12 15.08 -14.83 1.23
N GLN A 13 15.25 -15.21 -0.04
CA GLN A 13 15.96 -14.39 -1.04
C GLN A 13 15.11 -13.19 -1.46
N GLU A 14 13.81 -13.39 -1.63
CA GLU A 14 12.89 -12.29 -1.94
C GLU A 14 12.76 -11.31 -0.77
N ILE A 15 12.77 -11.81 0.48
CA ILE A 15 12.77 -10.95 1.68
C ILE A 15 14.02 -10.06 1.73
N GLU A 16 15.20 -10.59 1.38
CA GLU A 16 16.44 -9.79 1.33
C GLU A 16 16.36 -8.69 0.26
N LEU A 17 15.81 -8.98 -0.92
CA LEU A 17 15.65 -8.02 -2.01
C LEU A 17 14.60 -6.93 -1.73
N GLU A 18 13.60 -7.24 -0.92
CA GLU A 18 12.53 -6.32 -0.49
C GLU A 18 12.86 -5.59 0.83
N THR A 19 13.93 -5.99 1.52
CA THR A 19 14.42 -5.26 2.69
C THR A 19 15.10 -3.97 2.20
N PRO A 20 14.67 -2.79 2.67
CA PRO A 20 15.34 -1.54 2.30
C PRO A 20 16.83 -1.57 2.67
N PRO A 21 17.72 -1.09 1.79
CA PRO A 21 19.13 -0.89 2.13
C PRO A 21 19.27 0.25 3.17
N SER A 22 20.39 0.29 3.91
CA SER A 22 20.63 1.33 4.93
C SER A 22 20.72 2.76 4.41
N ASP A 23 21.01 2.93 3.12
CA ASP A 23 21.29 4.24 2.49
C ASP A 23 20.45 4.43 1.22
N VAL A 24 19.13 4.28 1.32
CA VAL A 24 18.22 4.55 0.19
C VAL A 24 18.34 6.02 -0.24
N PHE A 25 18.34 6.25 -1.55
CA PHE A 25 18.30 7.61 -2.08
C PHE A 25 16.96 8.30 -1.74
N MET A 26 17.04 9.37 -0.95
CA MET A 26 15.90 10.25 -0.64
C MET A 26 15.54 11.12 -1.84
N ALA A 27 14.58 10.65 -2.64
CA ALA A 27 14.09 11.36 -3.82
C ALA A 27 13.26 12.62 -3.45
N PRO A 28 13.08 13.58 -4.38
CA PRO A 28 12.22 14.76 -4.17
C PRO A 28 10.74 14.45 -3.89
N SER A 29 10.31 13.21 -4.12
CA SER A 29 8.98 12.69 -3.77
C SER A 29 8.81 12.35 -2.29
N ILE A 30 9.86 12.44 -1.47
CA ILE A 30 9.78 12.09 -0.04
C ILE A 30 9.37 13.32 0.77
N TYR A 31 8.09 13.37 1.16
CA TYR A 31 7.53 14.42 1.99
C TYR A 31 7.44 13.95 3.43
N LYS A 32 8.54 14.09 4.19
CA LYS A 32 8.66 13.55 5.55
C LYS A 32 7.48 13.91 6.47
N GLY A 33 7.04 15.17 6.45
CA GLY A 33 5.92 15.62 7.27
C GLY A 33 4.59 14.93 6.95
N ASP A 34 4.33 14.65 5.67
CA ASP A 34 3.11 13.95 5.24
C ASP A 34 3.21 12.44 5.53
N ILE A 35 4.39 11.85 5.35
CA ILE A 35 4.65 10.44 5.68
C ILE A 35 4.43 10.17 7.17
N LEU A 36 5.06 10.98 8.04
CA LEU A 36 4.93 10.84 9.49
C LEU A 36 3.53 11.19 10.01
N ALA A 37 2.77 11.99 9.26
CA ALA A 37 1.37 12.30 9.57
C ALA A 37 0.38 11.26 9.00
N GLY A 38 0.87 10.18 8.37
CA GLY A 38 0.02 9.13 7.81
C GLY A 38 -0.81 9.56 6.59
N LYS A 39 -0.39 10.60 5.86
CA LYS A 39 -1.15 11.13 4.71
C LYS A 39 -0.73 10.49 3.39
N SER A 40 -1.69 10.11 2.57
CA SER A 40 -1.42 9.80 1.17
C SER A 40 -1.19 11.08 0.37
N TYR A 41 -0.15 11.12 -0.47
CA TYR A 41 0.14 12.27 -1.33
C TYR A 41 0.58 11.85 -2.74
N SER A 42 0.69 12.83 -3.65
CA SER A 42 1.23 12.63 -5.00
C SER A 42 2.41 13.58 -5.24
N HIS A 43 3.41 13.12 -5.97
CA HIS A 43 4.52 13.91 -6.47
C HIS A 43 4.55 13.84 -8.00
N PHE A 44 4.78 14.97 -8.65
CA PHE A 44 5.01 15.04 -10.10
C PHE A 44 6.32 15.76 -10.36
N SER A 45 7.25 15.12 -11.06
CA SER A 45 8.46 15.79 -11.54
C SER A 45 8.09 16.94 -12.49
N PRO A 46 8.96 17.95 -12.67
CA PRO A 46 8.83 18.89 -13.78
C PRO A 46 8.67 18.17 -15.13
N ILE A 47 8.00 18.80 -16.09
CA ILE A 47 7.94 18.26 -17.46
C ILE A 47 9.37 18.31 -18.01
N PRO A 48 9.91 17.19 -18.55
CA PRO A 48 11.27 17.15 -19.08
C PRO A 48 11.44 18.16 -20.20
N LYS A 49 12.64 18.75 -20.30
CA LYS A 49 12.93 19.81 -21.26
C LYS A 49 12.60 19.39 -22.70
N GLN A 50 12.93 18.16 -23.09
CA GLN A 50 12.68 17.65 -24.44
C GLN A 50 11.18 17.55 -24.78
N ILE A 51 10.30 17.41 -23.79
CA ILE A 51 8.85 17.42 -23.98
C ILE A 51 8.31 18.85 -23.86
N ALA A 52 8.84 19.64 -22.92
CA ALA A 52 8.41 21.01 -22.67
C ALA A 52 8.70 21.96 -23.84
N GLU A 53 9.75 21.68 -24.63
CA GLU A 53 10.09 22.45 -25.85
C GLU A 53 9.09 22.21 -26.99
N ASP A 54 8.53 21.00 -27.09
CA ASP A 54 7.49 20.64 -28.05
C ASP A 54 6.45 19.70 -27.42
N MET A 55 5.37 20.28 -26.92
CA MET A 55 4.26 19.56 -26.29
C MET A 55 3.47 18.68 -27.26
N SER A 56 3.74 18.75 -28.57
CA SER A 56 3.18 17.82 -29.56
C SER A 56 3.94 16.49 -29.63
N THR A 57 5.13 16.41 -29.02
CA THR A 57 5.94 15.19 -28.96
C THR A 57 5.14 14.02 -28.40
N GLU A 58 5.06 12.93 -29.15
CA GLU A 58 4.36 11.74 -28.72
C GLU A 58 5.15 10.99 -27.65
N VAL A 59 4.48 10.68 -26.55
CA VAL A 59 5.07 10.12 -25.33
C VAL A 59 4.51 8.73 -25.05
N VAL A 60 5.41 7.85 -24.59
CA VAL A 60 5.06 6.57 -23.96
C VAL A 60 5.13 6.71 -22.44
N LEU A 61 4.23 6.03 -21.74
CA LEU A 61 4.11 6.06 -20.29
C LEU A 61 4.07 4.61 -19.76
N GLY A 62 4.88 4.33 -18.74
CA GLY A 62 4.85 3.08 -17.99
C GLY A 62 4.29 3.32 -16.59
N VAL A 63 3.56 2.35 -16.03
CA VAL A 63 3.05 2.38 -14.65
C VAL A 63 3.39 1.08 -13.95
N ASP A 64 3.88 1.20 -12.72
CA ASP A 64 4.12 0.06 -11.82
C ASP A 64 3.89 0.48 -10.36
N GLU A 65 3.93 -0.48 -9.45
CA GLU A 65 3.71 -0.33 -8.02
C GLU A 65 4.80 -0.99 -7.17
N ALA A 66 4.85 -0.60 -5.89
CA ALA A 66 5.68 -1.23 -4.88
C ALA A 66 4.98 -1.23 -3.52
N GLY A 67 5.26 -2.23 -2.69
CA GLY A 67 4.72 -2.31 -1.34
C GLY A 67 3.24 -2.71 -1.29
N ARG A 68 2.79 -3.61 -2.18
CA ARG A 68 1.42 -4.14 -2.10
C ARG A 68 1.20 -5.06 -0.90
N GLY A 69 2.12 -5.99 -0.66
CA GLY A 69 2.01 -7.03 0.37
C GLY A 69 2.41 -6.68 1.82
N PRO A 70 3.31 -5.71 2.09
CA PRO A 70 3.74 -5.38 3.45
C PRO A 70 2.59 -5.02 4.39
N VAL A 71 2.72 -5.40 5.66
CA VAL A 71 1.88 -4.91 6.76
C VAL A 71 2.40 -3.56 7.30
N LEU A 72 3.66 -3.22 7.02
CA LEU A 72 4.24 -1.93 7.37
C LEU A 72 4.49 -1.04 6.14
N GLY A 73 4.26 0.25 6.32
CA GLY A 73 4.59 1.32 5.39
C GLY A 73 3.59 1.50 4.24
N PRO A 74 3.84 2.49 3.37
CA PRO A 74 2.93 2.85 2.30
C PRO A 74 2.96 1.87 1.13
N MET A 75 1.92 1.90 0.29
CA MET A 75 1.91 1.34 -1.05
C MET A 75 2.16 2.47 -2.04
N VAL A 76 3.15 2.34 -2.91
CA VAL A 76 3.56 3.39 -3.84
C VAL A 76 3.24 2.98 -5.27
N TYR A 77 2.40 3.76 -5.93
CA TYR A 77 2.25 3.72 -7.38
C TYR A 77 3.20 4.72 -8.02
N ALA A 78 3.81 4.36 -9.13
CA ALA A 78 4.63 5.27 -9.91
C ALA A 78 4.31 5.18 -11.39
N LEU A 79 4.52 6.29 -12.09
CA LEU A 79 4.60 6.31 -13.54
C LEU A 79 5.90 6.94 -13.98
N PHE A 80 6.33 6.55 -15.18
CA PHE A 80 7.45 7.14 -15.89
C PHE A 80 7.04 7.38 -17.34
N TYR A 81 7.44 8.51 -17.91
CA TYR A 81 7.09 8.87 -19.29
C TYR A 81 8.23 9.60 -20.00
N LEU A 82 8.36 9.36 -21.30
CA LEU A 82 9.39 9.95 -22.16
C LEU A 82 8.96 9.91 -23.64
N PRO A 83 9.61 10.65 -24.54
CA PRO A 83 9.34 10.56 -25.98
C PRO A 83 9.44 9.13 -26.50
N ILE A 84 8.49 8.69 -27.33
CA ILE A 84 8.44 7.30 -27.86
C ILE A 84 9.76 6.90 -28.54
N ALA A 85 10.40 7.83 -29.26
CA ALA A 85 11.67 7.60 -29.94
C ALA A 85 12.83 7.22 -29.00
N LEU A 86 12.73 7.54 -27.71
CA LEU A 86 13.76 7.25 -26.70
C LEU A 86 13.42 6.03 -25.84
N HIS A 87 12.25 5.43 -26.02
CA HIS A 87 11.73 4.36 -25.16
C HIS A 87 12.71 3.20 -24.99
N HIS A 88 13.27 2.69 -26.10
CA HIS A 88 14.23 1.59 -26.06
C HIS A 88 15.69 2.10 -25.99
N SER A 89 16.05 3.07 -26.83
CA SER A 89 17.43 3.54 -26.94
C SER A 89 17.98 4.16 -25.66
N LEU A 90 17.17 4.95 -24.95
CA LEU A 90 17.60 5.54 -23.68
C LEU A 90 17.42 4.54 -22.53
N LEU A 91 16.26 3.90 -22.41
CA LEU A 91 15.98 3.10 -21.22
C LEU A 91 16.65 1.73 -21.27
N ALA A 92 16.49 0.96 -22.34
CA ALA A 92 17.07 -0.40 -22.42
C ALA A 92 18.55 -0.36 -22.79
N ASP A 93 18.91 0.32 -23.89
CA ASP A 93 20.27 0.23 -24.43
C ASP A 93 21.28 1.03 -23.60
N THR A 94 20.90 2.21 -23.10
CA THR A 94 21.81 3.13 -22.38
C THR A 94 21.81 2.93 -20.87
N HIS A 95 20.64 2.78 -20.24
CA HIS A 95 20.50 2.69 -18.78
C HIS A 95 20.06 1.32 -18.26
N HIS A 96 19.84 0.33 -19.14
CA HIS A 96 19.55 -1.06 -18.81
C HIS A 96 18.34 -1.27 -17.90
N PHE A 97 17.24 -0.61 -18.22
CA PHE A 97 15.95 -0.83 -17.56
C PHE A 97 15.24 -2.13 -18.00
N ASP A 98 15.84 -3.09 -18.71
CA ASP A 98 15.09 -4.25 -19.26
C ASP A 98 15.29 -5.62 -18.57
N ASP A 99 16.12 -5.72 -17.51
CA ASP A 99 16.43 -7.01 -16.86
C ASP A 99 15.98 -7.06 -15.38
N SER A 100 14.72 -7.46 -15.19
CA SER A 100 14.00 -7.44 -13.91
C SER A 100 14.37 -8.59 -12.95
N LYS A 101 15.60 -9.11 -13.00
CA LYS A 101 16.07 -10.08 -11.98
C LYS A 101 17.28 -9.63 -11.18
N VAL A 102 17.97 -8.53 -11.52
CA VAL A 102 19.18 -8.12 -10.75
C VAL A 102 19.41 -6.59 -10.71
N LEU A 103 18.37 -5.75 -10.68
CA LEU A 103 18.59 -4.36 -10.25
C LEU A 103 18.69 -4.35 -8.72
N THR A 104 19.92 -4.38 -8.21
CA THR A 104 20.17 -4.28 -6.78
C THR A 104 19.62 -2.96 -6.23
N PRO A 105 19.29 -2.87 -4.93
CA PRO A 105 18.79 -1.64 -4.33
C PRO A 105 19.68 -0.41 -4.59
N GLU A 106 21.00 -0.60 -4.66
CA GLU A 106 21.97 0.44 -4.99
C GLU A 106 21.84 0.91 -6.44
N VAL A 107 21.67 -0.02 -7.39
CA VAL A 107 21.47 0.31 -8.80
C VAL A 107 20.16 1.09 -8.98
N ARG A 108 19.06 0.63 -8.35
CA ARG A 108 17.77 1.35 -8.37
C ARG A 108 17.94 2.78 -7.82
N SER A 109 18.62 2.93 -6.69
CA SER A 109 18.89 4.24 -6.08
C SER A 109 19.72 5.15 -7.00
N ASN A 110 20.70 4.61 -7.71
CA ASN A 110 21.51 5.37 -8.66
C ASN A 110 20.72 5.80 -9.91
N LEU A 111 19.86 4.93 -10.45
CA LEU A 111 18.96 5.27 -11.56
C LEU A 111 17.97 6.35 -11.15
N MET A 112 17.36 6.23 -9.98
CA MET A 112 16.47 7.26 -9.42
C MET A 112 17.20 8.58 -9.20
N ARG A 113 18.45 8.54 -8.74
CA ARG A 113 19.30 9.73 -8.58
C ARG A 113 19.53 10.42 -9.92
N LYS A 114 19.85 9.68 -10.99
CA LYS A 114 19.99 10.25 -12.34
C LYS A 114 18.69 10.92 -12.77
N LEU A 115 17.54 10.24 -12.64
CA LEU A 115 16.21 10.78 -12.93
C LEU A 115 15.89 12.09 -12.18
N CYS A 116 16.50 12.33 -11.02
CA CYS A 116 16.31 13.52 -10.21
C CYS A 116 17.38 14.61 -10.41
N THR A 117 18.45 14.33 -11.16
CA THR A 117 19.62 15.21 -11.28
C THR A 117 19.64 15.94 -12.62
N LYS A 118 19.55 17.28 -12.56
CA LYS A 118 19.63 18.17 -13.73
C LYS A 118 20.88 17.92 -14.56
N GLY A 119 20.75 17.96 -15.88
CA GLY A 119 21.86 17.75 -16.82
C GLY A 119 22.18 16.28 -17.12
N THR A 120 21.49 15.33 -16.50
CA THR A 120 21.51 13.93 -16.97
C THR A 120 20.51 13.75 -18.11
N ASP A 121 20.81 12.85 -19.04
CA ASP A 121 19.93 12.48 -20.14
C ASP A 121 18.55 12.00 -19.67
N LEU A 122 18.50 11.18 -18.60
CA LEU A 122 17.26 10.73 -17.98
C LEU A 122 16.42 11.88 -17.43
N TYR A 123 17.03 12.89 -16.81
CA TYR A 123 16.29 14.07 -16.33
C TYR A 123 15.77 14.95 -17.47
N GLU A 124 16.57 15.13 -18.52
CA GLU A 124 16.19 15.99 -19.65
C GLU A 124 15.10 15.38 -20.54
N ALA A 125 15.05 14.04 -20.63
CA ALA A 125 14.11 13.31 -21.48
C ALA A 125 12.91 12.69 -20.71
N GLY A 126 13.10 12.31 -19.45
CA GLY A 126 12.19 11.45 -18.69
C GLY A 126 11.49 12.18 -17.55
N GLY A 127 10.17 12.09 -17.52
CA GLY A 127 9.32 12.61 -16.46
C GLY A 127 8.76 11.46 -15.63
N TRP A 128 8.49 11.71 -14.36
CA TRP A 128 7.95 10.69 -13.46
C TRP A 128 6.99 11.29 -12.46
N ALA A 129 6.15 10.44 -11.88
CA ALA A 129 5.24 10.81 -10.81
C ALA A 129 5.02 9.62 -9.89
N THR A 130 4.73 9.89 -8.62
CA THR A 130 4.40 8.87 -7.63
C THR A 130 3.14 9.24 -6.87
N ARG A 131 2.39 8.23 -6.47
CA ARG A 131 1.25 8.30 -5.54
C ARG A 131 1.57 7.37 -4.38
N SER A 132 1.84 7.95 -3.22
CA SER A 132 2.03 7.19 -1.99
C SER A 132 0.68 7.05 -1.29
N LEU A 133 0.21 5.82 -1.11
CA LEU A 133 -0.96 5.48 -0.31
C LEU A 133 -0.48 5.08 1.09
N SER A 134 -0.81 5.87 2.11
CA SER A 134 -0.36 5.62 3.47
C SER A 134 -1.01 4.36 4.04
N ALA A 135 -0.32 3.70 4.99
CA ALA A 135 -0.88 2.54 5.68
C ALA A 135 -2.18 2.88 6.43
N GLN A 136 -2.26 4.09 6.98
CA GLN A 136 -3.46 4.64 7.59
C GLN A 136 -4.63 4.75 6.59
N ASP A 137 -4.43 5.39 5.44
CA ASP A 137 -5.50 5.57 4.45
C ASP A 137 -5.93 4.21 3.88
N ILE A 138 -4.99 3.31 3.59
CA ILE A 138 -5.31 1.96 3.13
C ILE A 138 -6.22 1.26 4.16
N SER A 139 -5.83 1.30 5.44
CA SER A 139 -6.59 0.65 6.52
C SER A 139 -7.97 1.27 6.70
N ALA A 140 -8.04 2.61 6.74
CA ALA A 140 -9.29 3.33 6.94
C ALA A 140 -10.31 3.02 5.83
N HIS A 141 -9.86 2.96 4.58
CA HIS A 141 -10.73 2.62 3.45
C HIS A 141 -11.12 1.14 3.42
N MET A 142 -10.21 0.23 3.75
CA MET A 142 -10.48 -1.22 3.74
C MET A 142 -11.36 -1.67 4.91
N LEU A 143 -11.31 -0.99 6.05
CA LEU A 143 -12.11 -1.26 7.24
C LEU A 143 -13.40 -0.40 7.29
N SER A 144 -13.62 0.44 6.28
CA SER A 144 -14.84 1.22 6.14
C SER A 144 -16.06 0.30 5.89
N PRO A 145 -17.27 0.67 6.37
CA PRO A 145 -18.50 -0.03 6.02
C PRO A 145 -18.77 -0.04 4.50
N ALA A 146 -18.35 1.00 3.79
CA ALA A 146 -18.44 1.06 2.34
C ALA A 146 -17.34 0.21 1.69
N VAL A 147 -17.73 -0.64 0.73
CA VAL A 147 -16.77 -1.55 0.05
C VAL A 147 -15.80 -0.76 -0.82
N TYR A 148 -14.62 -0.45 -0.29
CA TYR A 148 -13.50 0.15 -1.03
C TYR A 148 -12.19 -0.62 -0.80
N ASN A 149 -12.09 -1.76 -1.48
CA ASN A 149 -10.95 -2.68 -1.33
C ASN A 149 -9.65 -2.17 -1.98
N LEU A 150 -8.55 -2.87 -1.69
CA LEU A 150 -7.21 -2.51 -2.17
C LEU A 150 -7.13 -2.47 -3.71
N ASN A 151 -7.87 -3.31 -4.43
CA ASN A 151 -7.88 -3.29 -5.90
C ASN A 151 -8.52 -2.03 -6.47
N ALA A 152 -9.56 -1.51 -5.82
CA ALA A 152 -10.21 -0.26 -6.21
C ALA A 152 -9.29 0.93 -5.90
N GLN A 153 -8.70 0.97 -4.71
CA GLN A 153 -7.71 1.99 -4.32
C GLN A 153 -6.51 2.03 -5.27
N ALA A 154 -5.97 0.87 -5.62
CA ALA A 154 -4.89 0.71 -6.60
C ALA A 154 -5.24 1.28 -7.99
N MET A 155 -6.46 0.98 -8.45
CA MET A 155 -6.95 1.45 -9.74
C MET A 155 -7.12 2.97 -9.75
N ASP A 156 -7.69 3.55 -8.69
CA ASP A 156 -7.88 4.99 -8.57
C ASP A 156 -6.53 5.72 -8.49
N ALA A 157 -5.57 5.20 -7.72
CA ALA A 157 -4.22 5.74 -7.64
C ALA A 157 -3.52 5.79 -9.02
N THR A 158 -3.64 4.72 -9.81
CA THR A 158 -3.12 4.69 -11.19
C THR A 158 -3.83 5.71 -12.07
N ILE A 159 -5.16 5.77 -11.99
CA ILE A 159 -5.96 6.68 -12.81
C ILE A 159 -5.60 8.14 -12.50
N ASP A 160 -5.48 8.49 -11.23
CA ASP A 160 -5.18 9.85 -10.77
C ASP A 160 -3.80 10.31 -11.24
N LEU A 161 -2.79 9.42 -11.22
CA LEU A 161 -1.47 9.72 -11.76
C LEU A 161 -1.52 10.00 -13.26
N ILE A 162 -2.18 9.14 -14.04
CA ILE A 162 -2.30 9.33 -15.49
C ILE A 162 -3.08 10.62 -15.80
N LYS A 163 -4.20 10.88 -15.12
CA LYS A 163 -4.95 12.14 -15.23
C LYS A 163 -4.06 13.34 -14.94
N GLY A 164 -3.25 13.28 -13.88
CA GLY A 164 -2.33 14.35 -13.50
C GLY A 164 -1.31 14.68 -14.59
N VAL A 165 -0.76 13.67 -15.28
CA VAL A 165 0.17 13.88 -16.41
C VAL A 165 -0.55 14.46 -17.62
N LEU A 166 -1.72 13.92 -17.98
CA LEU A 166 -2.51 14.41 -19.12
C LEU A 166 -2.98 15.86 -18.91
N ALA A 167 -3.39 16.21 -17.69
CA ALA A 167 -3.81 17.57 -17.33
C ALA A 167 -2.68 18.61 -17.46
N ARG A 168 -1.42 18.16 -17.44
CA ARG A 168 -0.23 19.01 -17.67
C ARG A 168 0.07 19.20 -19.16
N GLY A 169 -0.74 18.64 -20.05
CA GLY A 169 -0.66 18.81 -21.50
C GLY A 169 0.25 17.79 -22.22
N VAL A 170 0.80 16.80 -21.52
CA VAL A 170 1.70 15.81 -22.12
C VAL A 170 0.92 14.96 -23.14
N ASN A 171 1.39 14.88 -24.38
CA ASN A 171 0.76 14.13 -25.46
C ASN A 171 1.07 12.62 -25.38
N VAL A 172 0.46 11.95 -24.40
CA VAL A 172 0.61 10.50 -24.20
C VAL A 172 -0.15 9.74 -25.29
N LYS A 173 0.53 8.84 -26.00
CA LYS A 173 -0.06 7.96 -27.03
C LYS A 173 -0.10 6.48 -26.64
N GLU A 174 0.84 6.07 -25.78
CA GLU A 174 1.01 4.68 -25.37
C GLU A 174 1.15 4.60 -23.85
N ILE A 175 0.39 3.69 -23.23
CA ILE A 175 0.44 3.41 -21.80
C ILE A 175 0.65 1.90 -21.62
N TYR A 176 1.68 1.54 -20.86
CA TYR A 176 1.99 0.18 -20.44
C TYR A 176 1.87 0.09 -18.92
N ILE A 177 1.18 -0.95 -18.41
CA ILE A 177 0.89 -1.08 -16.97
C ILE A 177 1.16 -2.50 -16.53
N ASP A 178 1.90 -2.65 -15.43
CA ASP A 178 2.01 -3.93 -14.74
C ASP A 178 0.78 -4.25 -13.91
N THR A 179 0.41 -5.52 -13.86
CA THR A 179 -0.68 -5.97 -12.99
C THR A 179 -0.43 -7.38 -12.44
N ILE A 180 -0.86 -7.57 -11.20
CA ILE A 180 -0.91 -8.90 -10.57
C ILE A 180 -2.23 -9.62 -10.94
N GLY A 181 -3.28 -8.86 -11.26
CA GLY A 181 -4.64 -9.34 -11.48
C GLY A 181 -4.92 -9.85 -12.90
N ARG A 182 -6.20 -9.80 -13.31
CA ARG A 182 -6.63 -10.14 -14.68
C ARG A 182 -6.46 -8.92 -15.59
N PRO A 183 -5.48 -8.92 -16.52
CA PRO A 183 -5.17 -7.73 -17.32
C PRO A 183 -6.34 -7.26 -18.18
N GLU A 184 -7.18 -8.17 -18.67
CA GLU A 184 -8.26 -7.88 -19.62
C GLU A 184 -9.36 -7.02 -19.00
N ILE A 185 -9.66 -7.23 -17.72
CA ILE A 185 -10.66 -6.44 -16.99
C ILE A 185 -10.12 -5.03 -16.75
N TYR A 186 -8.85 -4.94 -16.37
CA TYR A 186 -8.23 -3.66 -16.06
C TYR A 186 -8.06 -2.81 -17.33
N GLN A 187 -7.53 -3.40 -18.40
CA GLN A 187 -7.34 -2.72 -19.68
C GLN A 187 -8.66 -2.18 -20.23
N LYS A 188 -9.73 -2.99 -20.26
CA LYS A 188 -11.06 -2.54 -20.73
C LYS A 188 -11.61 -1.36 -19.94
N LYS A 189 -11.33 -1.27 -18.63
CA LYS A 189 -11.74 -0.12 -17.82
C LYS A 189 -10.96 1.14 -18.22
N LEU A 190 -9.65 1.02 -18.39
CA LEU A 190 -8.80 2.16 -18.77
C LEU A 190 -9.09 2.65 -20.20
N GLU A 191 -9.31 1.73 -21.14
CA GLU A 191 -9.71 2.07 -22.52
C GLU A 191 -11.05 2.82 -22.58
N ARG A 192 -11.96 2.57 -21.63
CA ARG A 192 -13.21 3.36 -21.52
C ARG A 192 -12.95 4.79 -21.04
N ILE A 193 -11.94 4.99 -20.18
CA ILE A 193 -11.56 6.31 -19.66
C ILE A 193 -10.79 7.09 -20.74
N TRP A 194 -9.88 6.43 -21.45
CA TRP A 194 -9.03 7.03 -22.49
C TRP A 194 -9.09 6.26 -23.80
N PRO A 195 -10.18 6.39 -24.58
CA PRO A 195 -10.39 5.62 -25.81
C PRO A 195 -9.44 5.98 -26.96
N THR A 196 -8.73 7.11 -26.86
CA THR A 196 -7.80 7.58 -27.90
C THR A 196 -6.34 7.21 -27.63
N ILE A 197 -6.03 6.58 -26.49
CA ILE A 197 -4.68 6.20 -26.09
C ILE A 197 -4.55 4.68 -26.25
N ARG A 198 -3.41 4.20 -26.76
CA ARG A 198 -3.13 2.77 -26.82
C ARG A 198 -2.71 2.29 -25.44
N ILE A 199 -3.52 1.47 -24.79
CA ILE A 199 -3.28 0.96 -23.44
C ILE A 199 -3.04 -0.53 -23.49
N THR A 200 -1.91 -0.97 -22.92
CA THR A 200 -1.57 -2.38 -22.75
C THR A 200 -1.38 -2.66 -21.26
N VAL A 201 -2.17 -3.58 -20.73
CA VAL A 201 -1.96 -4.10 -19.37
C VAL A 201 -1.43 -5.51 -19.49
N ALA A 202 -0.31 -5.80 -18.83
CA ALA A 202 0.31 -7.12 -18.87
C ALA A 202 0.81 -7.52 -17.48
N LYS A 203 1.02 -8.82 -17.28
CA LYS A 203 1.74 -9.31 -16.09
C LYS A 203 3.23 -9.27 -16.37
N LYS A 204 4.03 -8.92 -15.37
CA LYS A 204 5.49 -8.78 -15.52
C LYS A 204 5.84 -7.78 -16.61
N ALA A 205 5.06 -6.70 -16.70
CA ALA A 205 5.22 -5.68 -17.72
C ALA A 205 6.55 -4.91 -17.54
N ASP A 206 7.08 -4.87 -16.32
CA ASP A 206 8.42 -4.39 -15.99
C ASP A 206 9.52 -5.16 -16.73
N SER A 207 9.38 -6.48 -16.90
CA SER A 207 10.30 -7.30 -17.71
C SER A 207 10.13 -7.14 -19.22
N LEU A 208 9.03 -6.53 -19.67
CA LEU A 208 8.64 -6.49 -21.09
C LEU A 208 8.80 -5.10 -21.69
N TYR A 209 8.62 -4.05 -20.88
CA TYR A 209 8.54 -2.68 -21.33
C TYR A 209 9.48 -1.80 -20.47
N PRO A 210 10.54 -1.22 -21.05
CA PRO A 210 11.54 -0.45 -20.29
C PRO A 210 10.96 0.76 -19.52
N CYS A 211 9.86 1.34 -20.02
CA CYS A 211 9.15 2.43 -19.33
C CYS A 211 8.45 1.96 -18.05
N VAL A 212 7.96 0.72 -18.02
CA VAL A 212 7.35 0.11 -16.83
C VAL A 212 8.44 -0.23 -15.82
N SER A 213 9.58 -0.75 -16.26
CA SER A 213 10.73 -0.93 -15.38
C SER A 213 11.25 0.37 -14.78
N ALA A 214 11.30 1.45 -15.55
CA ALA A 214 11.63 2.78 -15.01
C ALA A 214 10.61 3.26 -13.96
N ALA A 215 9.32 3.02 -14.17
CA ALA A 215 8.29 3.26 -13.17
C ALA A 215 8.49 2.37 -11.92
N SER A 216 8.87 1.10 -12.12
CA SER A 216 9.19 0.14 -11.05
C SER A 216 10.30 0.65 -10.14
N VAL A 217 11.37 1.18 -10.72
CA VAL A 217 12.48 1.82 -9.97
C VAL A 217 11.97 3.01 -9.18
N CYS A 218 11.15 3.87 -9.77
CA CYS A 218 10.57 5.03 -9.08
C CYS A 218 9.69 4.60 -7.89
N ALA A 219 8.86 3.56 -8.07
CA ALA A 219 7.99 3.04 -7.03
C ALA A 219 8.79 2.43 -5.87
N LYS A 220 9.72 1.51 -6.17
CA LYS A 220 10.51 0.78 -5.16
C LYS A 220 11.41 1.72 -4.36
N VAL A 221 12.17 2.59 -5.02
CA VAL A 221 13.04 3.56 -4.30
C VAL A 221 12.23 4.51 -3.44
N THR A 222 11.09 5.00 -3.93
CA THR A 222 10.21 5.88 -3.15
C THR A 222 9.60 5.13 -1.96
N ARG A 223 9.18 3.87 -2.13
CA ARG A 223 8.66 3.04 -1.05
C ARG A 223 9.71 2.78 0.01
N ASP A 224 10.91 2.37 -0.39
CA ASP A 224 12.00 2.02 0.54
C ASP A 224 12.40 3.26 1.37
N ALA A 225 12.56 4.42 0.72
CA ALA A 225 12.84 5.68 1.40
C ALA A 225 11.69 6.13 2.32
N ALA A 226 10.43 5.94 1.92
CA ALA A 226 9.29 6.27 2.76
C ALA A 226 9.17 5.34 3.97
N LEU A 227 9.55 4.07 3.81
CA LEU A 227 9.64 3.12 4.91
C LEU A 227 10.70 3.60 5.91
N ASP A 228 11.90 3.94 5.45
CA ASP A 228 12.96 4.48 6.32
C ASP A 228 12.49 5.71 7.13
N VAL A 229 11.77 6.64 6.49
CA VAL A 229 11.17 7.80 7.18
C VAL A 229 10.17 7.37 8.26
N CYS A 230 9.31 6.40 7.98
CA CYS A 230 8.40 5.85 8.98
C CYS A 230 9.16 5.20 10.16
N TYR A 231 10.39 4.72 9.95
CA TYR A 231 11.22 4.13 11.01
C TYR A 231 11.94 5.18 11.88
N GLU A 232 12.14 6.40 11.38
CA GLU A 232 12.88 7.47 12.08
C GLU A 232 12.43 7.72 13.53
N PRO A 233 11.11 7.77 13.86
CA PRO A 233 10.66 7.97 15.24
C PRO A 233 11.11 6.88 16.21
N TYR A 234 11.27 5.65 15.72
CA TYR A 234 11.66 4.49 16.52
C TYR A 234 13.18 4.46 16.77
N HIS A 235 13.99 5.09 15.91
CA HIS A 235 15.44 5.24 16.14
C HIS A 235 15.78 6.11 17.37
N ASN A 236 14.95 7.10 17.68
CA ASN A 236 15.22 8.06 18.77
C ASN A 236 14.76 7.54 20.14
N GLN A 237 13.72 6.71 20.19
CA GLN A 237 13.38 5.97 21.42
C GLN A 237 14.47 4.97 21.81
N ASP A 238 15.30 4.57 20.84
CA ASP A 238 16.42 3.65 20.98
C ASP A 238 17.70 4.29 21.54
N THR A 239 17.86 5.62 21.47
CA THR A 239 19.02 6.36 22.00
C THR A 239 18.79 6.89 23.41
N GLU A 240 17.58 7.31 23.79
CA GLU A 240 17.30 7.78 25.16
C GLU A 240 17.24 6.64 26.20
N ALA A 241 16.95 5.40 25.79
CA ALA A 241 17.02 4.22 26.66
C ALA A 241 18.42 3.57 26.70
N GLY A 242 19.39 4.08 25.94
CA GLY A 242 20.63 3.40 25.56
C GLY A 242 21.88 3.70 26.40
N GLU A 243 21.82 4.56 27.41
CA GLU A 243 23.01 4.89 28.22
C GLU A 243 23.26 3.93 29.41
N ALA A 244 22.39 2.94 29.66
CA ALA A 244 22.40 2.21 30.94
C ALA A 244 22.53 0.67 30.91
N ALA A 245 22.90 0.01 29.80
CA ALA A 245 23.05 -1.45 29.83
C ALA A 245 24.21 -2.00 28.96
N GLU A 246 25.32 -2.34 29.62
CA GLU A 246 26.37 -3.23 29.10
C GLU A 246 25.80 -4.64 28.90
N GLY A 247 25.48 -4.99 27.66
CA GLY A 247 25.00 -6.32 27.29
C GLY A 247 24.27 -6.28 25.96
N ALA A 248 25.02 -6.09 24.87
CA ALA A 248 24.48 -5.91 23.52
C ALA A 248 23.62 -7.10 23.06
N GLN A 249 22.31 -7.02 23.29
CA GLN A 249 21.33 -7.75 22.50
C GLN A 249 21.24 -7.06 21.13
N VAL A 250 21.40 -7.84 20.07
CA VAL A 250 21.27 -7.40 18.67
C VAL A 250 19.88 -6.78 18.51
N LYS A 251 19.81 -5.45 18.37
CA LYS A 251 18.56 -4.68 18.25
C LYS A 251 17.82 -5.07 16.97
N VAL A 252 16.54 -5.41 17.10
CA VAL A 252 15.72 -5.92 15.99
C VAL A 252 15.28 -4.75 15.11
N ALA A 253 15.98 -4.53 13.99
CA ALA A 253 15.44 -3.72 12.90
C ALA A 253 14.07 -4.28 12.49
N TRP A 254 13.09 -3.42 12.19
CA TRP A 254 11.70 -3.84 11.91
C TRP A 254 11.48 -4.67 10.62
N GLY A 255 12.57 -5.04 9.94
CA GLY A 255 12.59 -5.97 8.81
C GLY A 255 12.14 -5.37 7.49
N SER A 256 11.69 -6.23 6.58
CA SER A 256 11.21 -5.86 5.25
C SER A 256 9.82 -5.21 5.26
N GLY A 257 9.09 -5.33 6.37
CA GLY A 257 7.70 -4.90 6.50
C GLY A 257 6.68 -5.96 6.03
N TYR A 258 7.12 -7.10 5.53
CA TYR A 258 6.23 -8.20 5.14
C TYR A 258 5.92 -9.13 6.33
N PRO A 259 4.68 -9.67 6.41
CA PRO A 259 4.31 -10.66 7.43
C PRO A 259 5.20 -11.91 7.47
N SER A 260 5.81 -12.28 6.35
CA SER A 260 6.72 -13.43 6.22
C SER A 260 8.08 -13.19 6.88
N ASP A 261 8.47 -11.93 7.14
CA ASP A 261 9.74 -11.61 7.81
C ASP A 261 9.60 -11.74 9.34
N ALA A 262 10.41 -12.63 9.91
CA ALA A 262 10.47 -12.85 11.36
C ALA A 262 10.83 -11.57 12.14
N ARG A 263 11.64 -10.68 11.55
CA ARG A 263 11.99 -9.39 12.15
C ARG A 263 10.77 -8.48 12.24
N THR A 264 9.97 -8.40 11.17
CA THR A 264 8.74 -7.60 11.11
C THR A 264 7.70 -8.10 12.10
N THR A 265 7.44 -9.40 12.14
CA THR A 265 6.46 -9.97 13.09
C THR A 265 6.92 -9.83 14.54
N THR A 266 8.23 -9.90 14.80
CA THR A 266 8.79 -9.64 16.14
C THR A 266 8.61 -8.18 16.53
N TRP A 267 8.92 -7.25 15.63
CA TRP A 267 8.76 -5.83 15.86
C TRP A 267 7.30 -5.45 16.13
N LEU A 268 6.35 -5.97 15.34
CA LEU A 268 4.91 -5.75 15.54
C LEU A 268 4.48 -6.14 16.96
N LYS A 269 4.89 -7.33 17.43
CA LYS A 269 4.53 -7.81 18.77
C LYS A 269 5.15 -6.97 19.90
N GLN A 270 6.34 -6.43 19.69
CA GLN A 270 7.09 -5.66 20.69
C GLN A 270 6.61 -4.20 20.78
N ASN A 271 6.15 -3.62 19.67
CA ASN A 271 5.80 -2.21 19.54
C ASN A 271 4.28 -1.98 19.45
N MET A 272 3.48 -2.93 19.92
CA MET A 272 2.02 -2.80 19.98
C MET A 272 1.60 -2.16 21.30
N ASP A 273 1.02 -0.97 21.23
CA ASP A 273 0.31 -0.34 22.33
C ASP A 273 -0.95 -1.16 22.70
N PRO A 274 -1.22 -1.41 23.99
CA PRO A 274 -2.35 -2.22 24.41
C PRO A 274 -3.73 -1.66 24.03
N VAL A 275 -3.86 -0.35 23.84
CA VAL A 275 -5.13 0.34 23.56
C VAL A 275 -5.17 0.79 22.10
N PHE A 276 -4.10 1.41 21.62
CA PHE A 276 -4.06 2.04 20.30
C PHE A 276 -3.46 1.15 19.19
N GLY A 277 -2.81 0.04 19.54
CA GLY A 277 -2.09 -0.78 18.58
C GLY A 277 -0.80 -0.11 18.11
N TRP A 278 -0.68 0.20 16.82
CA TRP A 278 0.51 0.82 16.23
C TRP A 278 0.23 2.24 15.72
N GLY A 279 1.26 2.92 15.21
CA GLY A 279 1.10 4.21 14.58
C GLY A 279 0.62 4.13 13.13
N SER A 280 0.74 5.26 12.42
CA SER A 280 0.31 5.41 11.02
C SER A 280 1.12 4.58 10.02
N GLU A 281 2.21 3.96 10.46
CA GLU A 281 3.06 3.04 9.70
C GLU A 281 2.44 1.65 9.51
N CYS A 282 1.53 1.22 10.39
CA CYS A 282 0.97 -0.13 10.35
C CYS A 282 -0.35 -0.18 9.56
N ARG A 283 -0.52 -1.22 8.76
CA ARG A 283 -1.76 -1.49 8.04
C ARG A 283 -2.68 -2.39 8.86
N PHE A 284 -3.59 -1.79 9.61
CA PHE A 284 -4.55 -2.48 10.47
C PHE A 284 -5.50 -3.43 9.71
N SER A 285 -5.70 -3.22 8.40
CA SER A 285 -6.54 -4.09 7.58
C SER A 285 -5.89 -5.43 7.20
N TRP A 286 -4.60 -5.65 7.52
CA TRP A 286 -3.91 -6.90 7.20
C TRP A 286 -4.24 -8.02 8.19
N GLY A 287 -4.26 -9.26 7.70
CA GLY A 287 -4.57 -10.44 8.52
C GLY A 287 -3.67 -10.55 9.76
N THR A 288 -2.36 -10.35 9.60
CA THR A 288 -1.39 -10.37 10.71
C THR A 288 -1.69 -9.33 11.79
N ALA A 289 -2.00 -8.09 11.39
CA ALA A 289 -2.31 -7.02 12.34
C ALA A 289 -3.64 -7.29 13.06
N LYS A 290 -4.65 -7.75 12.32
CA LYS A 290 -5.95 -8.13 12.86
C LYS A 290 -5.85 -9.29 13.86
N GLU A 291 -5.07 -10.33 13.56
CA GLU A 291 -4.88 -11.45 14.49
C GLU A 291 -4.18 -11.03 15.79
N LEU A 292 -3.24 -10.09 15.72
CA LEU A 292 -2.56 -9.57 16.90
C LEU A 292 -3.48 -8.70 17.78
N LEU A 293 -4.38 -7.93 17.17
CA LEU A 293 -5.32 -7.05 17.88
C LEU A 293 -6.57 -7.77 18.40
N GLU A 294 -7.14 -8.70 17.62
CA GLU A 294 -8.43 -9.34 17.91
C GLU A 294 -8.28 -10.82 18.28
N GLY A 295 -7.07 -11.36 18.27
CA GLY A 295 -6.82 -12.75 18.59
C GLY A 295 -7.17 -13.11 20.04
N LYS A 296 -7.22 -14.40 20.35
CA LYS A 296 -7.56 -14.93 21.70
C LYS A 296 -6.65 -14.44 22.84
N LYS A 297 -5.52 -13.80 22.50
CA LYS A 297 -4.54 -13.25 23.44
C LYS A 297 -4.55 -11.71 23.47
N ALA A 298 -5.54 -11.07 22.86
CA ALA A 298 -5.69 -9.62 22.90
C ALA A 298 -5.88 -9.14 24.34
N ASN A 299 -5.17 -8.07 24.69
CA ASN A 299 -5.25 -7.48 26.03
C ASN A 299 -6.54 -6.69 26.23
N VAL A 300 -7.08 -6.12 25.15
CA VAL A 300 -8.25 -5.24 25.13
C VAL A 300 -9.15 -5.67 23.99
N THR A 301 -10.45 -5.74 24.25
CA THR A 301 -11.47 -5.98 23.22
C THR A 301 -12.13 -4.65 22.88
N ILE A 302 -12.23 -4.34 21.59
CA ILE A 302 -12.87 -3.12 21.08
C ILE A 302 -14.13 -3.54 20.32
N ASP A 303 -15.27 -3.10 20.82
CA ASP A 303 -16.56 -3.29 20.16
C ASP A 303 -16.89 -2.06 19.32
N TRP A 304 -16.94 -2.26 18.00
CA TRP A 304 -17.39 -1.23 17.07
C TRP A 304 -18.91 -1.24 16.97
N PRO A 305 -19.59 -0.07 16.94
CA PRO A 305 -21.00 -0.03 16.63
C PRO A 305 -21.18 -0.51 15.19
N VAL A 306 -21.68 -1.73 15.04
CA VAL A 306 -22.10 -2.23 13.72
C VAL A 306 -23.35 -1.43 13.37
N GLU A 307 -23.33 -0.69 12.27
CA GLU A 307 -24.59 -0.23 11.69
C GLU A 307 -25.38 -1.49 11.38
N ASP A 308 -26.53 -1.63 12.04
CA ASP A 308 -27.50 -2.67 11.78
C ASP A 308 -27.92 -2.51 10.31
N ASP A 309 -27.21 -3.20 9.41
CA ASP A 309 -27.64 -3.40 8.04
C ASP A 309 -29.02 -4.00 8.18
N GLY A 310 -30.04 -3.16 8.00
CA GLY A 310 -31.46 -3.44 8.25
C GLY A 310 -31.97 -4.63 7.46
N ASN A 311 -31.49 -5.81 7.85
CA ASN A 311 -32.00 -7.09 7.50
C ASN A 311 -33.20 -7.22 8.42
N ASP A 312 -34.30 -6.70 7.90
CA ASP A 312 -35.67 -6.83 8.36
C ASP A 312 -36.01 -8.34 8.43
N MET A 313 -35.38 -9.06 9.36
CA MET A 313 -35.95 -10.25 9.94
C MET A 313 -37.14 -9.74 10.73
N ARG A 314 -38.27 -9.62 10.01
CA ARG A 314 -39.55 -9.34 10.62
C ARG A 314 -39.70 -10.29 11.79
N MET A 315 -39.99 -9.77 12.98
CA MET A 315 -40.31 -10.60 14.16
C MET A 315 -41.35 -11.70 13.86
N THR A 316 -42.14 -11.56 12.78
CA THR A 316 -43.09 -12.58 12.30
C THR A 316 -42.45 -13.87 11.81
N ASP A 317 -41.18 -13.86 11.41
CA ASP A 317 -40.46 -15.06 10.96
C ASP A 317 -39.99 -15.92 12.15
N PHE A 318 -39.88 -15.33 13.35
CA PHE A 318 -39.69 -16.06 14.60
C PHE A 318 -40.96 -16.81 15.05
N PHE A 319 -42.15 -16.36 14.62
CA PHE A 319 -43.42 -17.00 14.98
C PHE A 319 -43.85 -18.14 14.04
N SER A 320 -43.14 -18.36 12.93
CA SER A 320 -43.56 -19.34 11.91
C SER A 320 -42.66 -20.58 11.79
N GLY A 321 -41.61 -20.69 12.60
CA GLY A 321 -40.80 -21.90 12.77
C GLY A 321 -41.37 -22.81 13.86
N LYS A 322 -42.21 -23.76 13.45
CA LYS A 322 -42.90 -24.76 14.27
C LYS A 322 -42.08 -25.36 15.43
N ASN A 323 -42.69 -25.29 16.62
CA ASN A 323 -42.95 -26.41 17.53
C ASN A 323 -42.01 -27.63 17.42
N GLU A 324 -41.07 -27.74 18.34
CA GLU A 324 -40.84 -28.97 19.10
C GLU A 324 -40.06 -28.66 20.40
N SER A 325 -40.71 -28.95 21.54
CA SER A 325 -40.15 -29.15 22.89
C SER A 325 -39.34 -28.04 23.58
N GLY A 326 -40.02 -27.26 24.43
CA GLY A 326 -39.74 -27.23 25.87
C GLY A 326 -38.76 -26.19 26.41
N GLY A 327 -39.28 -25.04 26.86
CA GLY A 327 -38.60 -24.12 27.78
C GLY A 327 -38.77 -22.66 27.37
N ASP A 328 -39.63 -21.93 28.09
CA ASP A 328 -39.95 -20.52 27.81
C ASP A 328 -38.83 -19.60 28.36
N GLU A 329 -37.74 -19.44 27.61
CA GLU A 329 -36.59 -18.58 27.98
C GLU A 329 -36.90 -17.07 27.93
N LEU A 330 -38.14 -16.67 27.62
CA LEU A 330 -38.58 -15.26 27.66
C LEU A 330 -39.00 -14.81 29.07
N VAL A 331 -39.18 -15.73 30.03
CA VAL A 331 -39.58 -15.40 31.41
C VAL A 331 -38.40 -14.92 32.26
N ASP A 332 -37.16 -15.15 31.85
CA ASP A 332 -35.96 -14.77 32.62
C ASP A 332 -35.45 -13.34 32.32
N TRP A 333 -35.97 -12.65 31.30
CA TRP A 333 -35.52 -11.30 30.95
C TRP A 333 -36.25 -10.19 31.72
N PHE A 334 -37.54 -10.33 31.99
CA PHE A 334 -38.30 -9.32 32.74
C PHE A 334 -38.40 -9.71 34.22
N GLY A 335 -37.64 -8.99 35.05
CA GLY A 335 -37.47 -9.22 36.48
C GLY A 335 -38.71 -9.72 37.23
N LYS A 336 -38.49 -10.71 38.10
CA LYS A 336 -39.53 -11.28 38.98
C LYS A 336 -40.20 -10.20 39.80
N ARG A 337 -41.54 -10.15 39.74
CA ARG A 337 -42.35 -9.37 40.68
C ARG A 337 -42.13 -9.93 42.09
N VAL A 338 -41.77 -9.05 43.02
CA VAL A 338 -41.83 -9.33 44.46
C VAL A 338 -43.31 -9.39 44.83
N THR A 339 -43.83 -10.58 45.05
CA THR A 339 -45.11 -10.76 45.77
C THR A 339 -44.79 -11.26 47.15
N GLU A 340 -44.96 -10.38 48.13
CA GLU A 340 -45.14 -10.74 49.54
C GLU A 340 -46.22 -11.81 49.67
N GLU A 341 -45.89 -12.91 50.35
CA GLU A 341 -46.82 -13.53 51.28
C GLU A 341 -46.11 -13.63 52.63
N MET A 342 -46.44 -12.70 53.52
CA MET A 342 -46.40 -12.95 54.95
C MET A 342 -47.49 -13.97 55.27
N GLU A 343 -47.14 -15.11 55.84
CA GLU A 343 -47.92 -15.76 56.90
C GLU A 343 -47.03 -16.77 57.67
N VAL A 344 -46.54 -16.39 58.84
CA VAL A 344 -47.01 -16.82 60.18
C VAL A 344 -47.03 -18.35 60.39
N PHE A 345 -45.92 -18.92 60.89
CA PHE A 345 -45.74 -19.45 62.27
C PHE A 345 -44.37 -20.10 62.41
#